data_AF-A0A957RKX3-F1
#
_entry.id   AF-A0A957RKX3-F1
#
_cell.length_a   1.000
_cell.length_b   1.000
_cell.length_c   1.000
_cell.angle_alpha   90.00
_cell.angle_beta   90.00
_cell.angle_gamma   90.00
#
_symmetry.space_group_name_H-M   'P 1'
#
loop_
_entity.id
_entity.type
_entity.pdbx_description
1 polymer ?
#
loop_
_entity_poly.entity_id
_entity_poly.type
_entity_poly.pdbx_seq_one_letter_code
_entity_poly.pdbx_strand_id
1 'polypeptide(L)'
;LPIGTPTGNMVVDMGGGTTEAAVVSMYDIVVWSSVRIGGNRFDEAIINYVRKKYNLLIGEQTAEEIKIGIGSALPMEDERFMEVRGRDQVTGLPKIIQISSSEVTEALQEPLQAVISTVRATLEKT
;
A
#
# COMPACT_ATOMS: atom_id res chain seq x y z
N LEU A 1 10.90 -12.48 -19.09
CA LEU A 1 11.87 -11.37 -19.20
C LEU A 1 13.17 -11.92 -19.78
N PRO A 2 13.69 -11.38 -20.89
CA PRO A 2 15.01 -11.75 -21.39
C PRO A 2 16.08 -11.12 -20.48
N ILE A 3 16.59 -11.90 -19.51
CA ILE A 3 17.61 -11.45 -18.55
C ILE A 3 19.05 -11.82 -18.97
N GLY A 4 19.22 -12.56 -20.07
CA GLY A 4 20.53 -12.98 -20.59
C GLY A 4 21.19 -11.99 -21.56
N THR A 5 20.54 -10.87 -21.85
CA THR A 5 21.03 -9.80 -22.73
C THR A 5 21.65 -8.66 -21.92
N PRO A 6 22.51 -7.80 -22.53
CA PRO A 6 23.10 -6.59 -21.91
C PRO A 6 22.06 -5.47 -21.66
N THR A 7 20.82 -5.83 -21.35
CA THR A 7 19.71 -4.93 -21.08
C THR A 7 19.32 -5.06 -19.62
N GLY A 8 19.16 -3.93 -18.92
CA GLY A 8 18.68 -3.92 -17.53
C GLY A 8 17.17 -4.11 -17.47
N ASN A 9 16.72 -5.05 -16.63
CA ASN A 9 15.30 -5.27 -16.34
C ASN A 9 15.06 -4.92 -14.87
N MET A 10 14.21 -3.93 -14.59
CA MET A 10 13.80 -3.62 -13.22
C MET A 10 12.64 -4.54 -12.80
N VAL A 11 12.78 -5.15 -11.63
CA VAL A 11 11.75 -5.93 -10.94
C VAL A 11 11.45 -5.22 -9.61
N VAL A 12 10.17 -5.02 -9.33
CA VAL A 12 9.69 -4.53 -8.04
C VAL A 12 8.76 -5.58 -7.46
N ASP A 13 9.14 -6.14 -6.32
CA ASP A 13 8.34 -7.12 -5.58
C ASP A 13 7.77 -6.49 -4.31
N MET A 14 6.46 -6.59 -4.12
CA MET A 14 5.74 -6.03 -2.97
C MET A 14 5.11 -7.16 -2.16
N GLY A 15 5.73 -7.52 -1.04
CA GLY A 15 5.23 -8.50 -0.11
C GLY A 15 4.37 -7.89 1.00
N GLY A 16 4.06 -8.69 2.02
CA GLY A 16 3.31 -8.24 3.21
C GLY A 16 4.11 -7.29 4.11
N GLY A 17 5.41 -7.56 4.32
CA GLY A 17 6.25 -6.76 5.23
C GLY A 17 7.29 -5.88 4.54
N THR A 18 7.64 -6.18 3.30
CA THR A 18 8.76 -5.57 2.58
C THR A 18 8.42 -5.36 1.11
N THR A 19 9.06 -4.36 0.53
CA THR A 19 9.07 -4.10 -0.90
C THR A 19 10.52 -4.05 -1.35
N GLU A 20 10.83 -4.76 -2.43
CA GLU A 20 12.18 -4.89 -2.98
C GLU A 20 12.18 -4.41 -4.42
N ALA A 21 13.19 -3.62 -4.79
CA ALA A 21 13.42 -3.17 -6.15
C ALA A 21 14.81 -3.64 -6.58
N ALA A 22 14.91 -4.32 -7.72
CA ALA A 22 16.16 -4.84 -8.24
C ALA A 22 16.26 -4.62 -9.76
N VAL A 23 17.47 -4.35 -10.25
CA VAL A 23 17.78 -4.32 -11.68
C VAL A 23 18.63 -5.53 -12.02
N VAL A 24 18.15 -6.34 -12.96
CA VAL A 24 18.75 -7.60 -13.39
C VAL A 24 19.26 -7.48 -14.82
N SER A 25 20.49 -7.90 -15.06
CA SER A 25 21.08 -8.01 -16.41
C SER A 25 22.11 -9.12 -16.45
N MET A 26 22.27 -9.78 -17.60
CA MET A 26 23.20 -10.89 -17.79
C MET A 26 23.16 -11.97 -16.68
N TYR A 27 21.94 -12.35 -16.25
CA TYR A 27 21.71 -13.30 -15.15
C TYR A 27 22.21 -12.87 -13.76
N ASP A 28 22.57 -11.60 -13.57
CA ASP A 28 23.06 -11.05 -12.31
C ASP A 28 22.22 -9.87 -11.82
N ILE A 29 22.24 -9.65 -10.50
CA ILE A 29 21.61 -8.49 -9.86
C ILE A 29 22.62 -7.35 -9.85
N VAL A 30 22.40 -6.36 -10.71
CA VAL A 30 23.30 -5.20 -10.86
C VAL A 30 23.17 -4.26 -9.67
N VAL A 31 21.93 -3.96 -9.27
CA VAL A 31 21.63 -3.14 -8.09
C VAL A 31 20.30 -3.54 -7.51
N TRP A 32 20.18 -3.41 -6.19
CA TRP A 32 18.93 -3.64 -5.48
C TRP A 32 18.80 -2.71 -4.28
N SER A 33 17.56 -2.46 -3.87
CA SER A 33 17.20 -1.82 -2.61
C SER A 33 15.96 -2.51 -2.02
N SER A 34 15.82 -2.44 -0.70
CA SER A 34 14.66 -2.99 0.02
C SER A 34 14.16 -1.98 1.04
N VAL A 35 12.85 -1.93 1.23
CA VAL A 35 12.19 -1.10 2.24
C VAL A 35 11.22 -1.95 3.06
N ARG A 36 11.16 -1.71 4.37
CA ARG A 36 10.26 -2.40 5.31
C ARG A 36 8.84 -1.84 5.27
N ILE A 37 8.30 -1.78 4.05
CA ILE A 37 6.94 -1.33 3.74
C ILE A 37 6.36 -2.36 2.77
N GLY A 38 5.21 -2.91 3.12
CA GLY A 38 4.46 -3.88 2.33
C GLY A 38 2.99 -3.82 2.70
N GLY A 39 2.23 -4.86 2.35
CA GLY A 39 0.81 -5.05 2.67
C GLY A 39 0.41 -4.53 4.07
N ASN A 40 1.14 -4.93 5.10
CA ASN A 40 0.80 -4.64 6.50
C ASN A 40 0.88 -3.13 6.80
N ARG A 41 1.81 -2.40 6.18
CA ARG A 41 1.90 -0.94 6.34
C ARG A 41 0.74 -0.22 5.68
N PHE A 42 0.24 -0.75 4.57
CA PHE A 42 -0.96 -0.22 3.93
C PHE A 42 -2.20 -0.44 4.80
N ASP A 43 -2.31 -1.62 5.43
CA ASP A 43 -3.39 -1.90 6.37
C ASP A 43 -3.33 -0.98 7.60
N GLU A 44 -2.15 -0.81 8.20
CA GLU A 44 -1.92 0.15 9.29
C GLU A 44 -2.35 1.59 8.90
N ALA A 45 -2.04 2.01 7.68
CA ALA A 45 -2.40 3.34 7.19
C ALA A 45 -3.93 3.51 7.09
N ILE A 46 -4.64 2.50 6.58
CA ILE A 46 -6.12 2.48 6.52
C ILE A 46 -6.72 2.51 7.94
N ILE A 47 -6.22 1.68 8.87
CA ILE A 47 -6.68 1.67 10.27
C ILE A 47 -6.52 3.07 10.88
N ASN A 48 -5.35 3.68 10.70
CA ASN A 48 -5.05 5.00 11.25
C ASN A 48 -5.94 6.09 10.65
N TYR A 49 -6.22 6.03 9.34
CA TYR A 49 -7.11 6.97 8.67
C TYR A 49 -8.54 6.87 9.22
N VAL A 50 -9.10 5.65 9.26
CA VAL A 50 -10.45 5.39 9.77
C VAL A 50 -10.58 5.83 11.22
N ARG A 51 -9.58 5.52 12.04
CA ARG A 51 -9.51 5.96 13.43
C ARG A 51 -9.55 7.47 13.55
N LYS A 52 -8.71 8.20 12.81
CA LYS A 52 -8.60 9.66 12.91
C LYS A 52 -9.85 10.37 12.40
N LYS A 53 -10.42 9.91 11.27
CA LYS A 53 -11.53 10.58 10.60
C LYS A 53 -12.90 10.26 11.22
N TYR A 54 -13.10 9.02 11.65
CA TYR A 54 -14.42 8.54 12.11
C TYR A 54 -14.48 8.21 13.60
N ASN A 55 -13.36 8.33 14.33
CA ASN A 55 -13.22 7.82 15.70
C ASN A 55 -13.63 6.34 15.81
N LEU A 56 -13.33 5.54 14.78
CA LEU A 56 -13.72 4.14 14.68
C LEU A 56 -12.49 3.24 14.74
N LEU A 57 -12.51 2.24 15.62
CA LEU A 57 -11.50 1.19 15.69
C LEU A 57 -11.92 0.02 14.79
N ILE A 58 -11.01 -0.36 13.89
CA ILE A 58 -11.13 -1.55 13.04
C ILE A 58 -9.87 -2.42 13.20
N GLY A 59 -9.99 -3.72 12.93
CA GLY A 59 -8.86 -4.65 12.96
C GLY A 59 -8.13 -4.73 11.62
N GLU A 60 -6.99 -5.43 11.61
CA GLU A 60 -6.17 -5.65 10.40
C GLU A 60 -6.95 -6.35 9.30
N GLN A 61 -7.72 -7.40 9.61
CA GLN A 61 -8.54 -8.11 8.62
C GLN A 61 -9.53 -7.19 7.92
N THR A 62 -10.22 -6.32 8.66
CA THR A 62 -11.16 -5.35 8.07
C THR A 62 -10.44 -4.31 7.21
N ALA A 63 -9.25 -3.87 7.63
CA ALA A 63 -8.44 -2.96 6.84
C ALA A 63 -7.95 -3.61 5.52
N GLU A 64 -7.58 -4.89 5.58
CA GLU A 64 -7.19 -5.66 4.39
C GLU A 64 -8.37 -5.88 3.43
N GLU A 65 -9.57 -6.15 3.96
CA GLU A 65 -10.79 -6.24 3.15
C GLU A 65 -11.10 -4.91 2.44
N ILE A 66 -10.93 -3.77 3.12
CA ILE A 66 -11.06 -2.43 2.52
C ILE A 66 -10.01 -2.23 1.41
N LYS A 67 -8.75 -2.56 1.70
CA LYS A 67 -7.62 -2.46 0.77
C LYS A 67 -7.89 -3.24 -0.51
N ILE A 68 -8.37 -4.47 -0.40
CA ILE A 68 -8.67 -5.35 -1.54
C ILE A 68 -9.92 -4.90 -2.29
N GLY A 69 -10.97 -4.47 -1.57
CA GLY A 69 -12.27 -4.15 -2.16
C GLY A 69 -12.29 -2.83 -2.93
N ILE A 70 -11.74 -1.77 -2.32
CA ILE A 70 -11.85 -0.40 -2.85
C ILE A 70 -10.53 0.40 -2.79
N GLY A 71 -9.40 -0.24 -2.45
CA GLY A 71 -8.10 0.41 -2.44
C GLY A 71 -7.60 0.75 -3.85
N SER A 72 -6.97 1.91 -3.98
CA SER A 72 -6.33 2.34 -5.22
C SER A 72 -5.08 3.17 -4.91
N ALA A 73 -4.07 3.07 -5.77
CA ALA A 73 -2.86 3.89 -5.68
C ALA A 73 -3.06 5.30 -6.28
N LEU A 74 -4.08 5.46 -7.13
CA LEU A 74 -4.41 6.70 -7.84
C LEU A 74 -5.91 7.00 -7.71
N PRO A 75 -6.33 8.26 -7.82
CA PRO A 75 -7.74 8.61 -7.88
C PRO A 75 -8.46 7.81 -8.97
N MET A 76 -9.60 7.24 -8.62
CA MET A 76 -10.45 6.52 -9.55
C MET A 76 -11.45 7.49 -10.19
N GLU A 77 -11.76 7.30 -11.47
CA GLU A 77 -12.82 8.08 -12.14
C GLU A 77 -14.20 7.76 -11.53
N ASP A 78 -14.46 6.48 -11.31
CA ASP A 78 -15.67 5.99 -10.64
C ASP A 78 -15.38 5.73 -9.15
N GLU A 79 -15.93 6.58 -8.28
CA GLU A 79 -15.79 6.42 -6.84
C GLU A 79 -16.58 5.21 -6.34
N ARG A 80 -15.92 4.36 -5.56
CA ARG A 80 -16.52 3.18 -4.93
C ARG A 80 -16.73 3.42 -3.46
N PHE A 81 -17.71 2.73 -2.87
CA PHE A 81 -18.02 2.83 -1.46
C PHE A 81 -18.10 1.44 -0.82
N MET A 82 -17.73 1.36 0.46
CA MET A 82 -17.80 0.14 1.24
C MET A 82 -18.33 0.45 2.64
N GLU A 83 -19.21 -0.41 3.17
CA GLU A 83 -19.60 -0.34 4.57
C GLU A 83 -18.54 -1.00 5.45
N VAL A 84 -18.15 -0.31 6.51
CA VAL A 84 -17.13 -0.76 7.45
C VAL A 84 -17.72 -0.76 8.84
N ARG A 85 -17.67 -1.92 9.49
CA ARG A 85 -18.09 -2.10 10.86
C ARG A 85 -16.88 -2.07 11.79
N GLY A 86 -16.98 -1.29 12.86
CA GLY A 86 -15.95 -1.20 13.88
C GLY A 86 -16.52 -0.87 15.25
N ARG A 87 -15.63 -0.52 16.18
CA ARG A 87 -15.97 -0.07 17.52
C ARG A 87 -15.75 1.43 17.63
N ASP A 88 -16.78 2.18 17.96
CA ASP A 88 -16.68 3.62 18.16
C ASP A 88 -15.82 3.92 19.40
N GLN A 89 -14.82 4.79 19.28
CA GLN A 89 -13.88 5.11 20.36
C GLN A 89 -14.51 5.92 21.50
N VAL A 90 -15.56 6.67 21.20
CA VAL A 90 -16.21 7.56 22.17
C VAL A 90 -17.21 6.76 23.00
N THR A 91 -18.08 6.01 22.32
CA THR A 91 -19.17 5.26 22.98
C THR A 91 -18.78 3.83 23.36
N GLY A 92 -17.76 3.27 22.71
CA GLY A 92 -17.34 1.87 22.88
C GLY A 92 -18.27 0.85 22.21
N LEU A 93 -19.33 1.29 21.53
CA LEU A 93 -20.34 0.44 20.90
C LEU A 93 -20.01 0.13 19.43
N PRO A 94 -20.57 -0.95 18.85
CA PRO A 94 -20.46 -1.22 17.43
C PRO A 94 -21.07 -0.09 16.60
N LYS A 95 -20.36 0.37 15.58
CA LYS A 95 -20.79 1.41 14.64
C LYS A 95 -20.43 1.00 13.22
N ILE A 96 -21.28 1.38 12.27
CA ILE A 96 -21.08 1.18 10.85
C ILE A 96 -20.87 2.56 10.21
N ILE A 97 -19.86 2.66 9.36
CA ILE A 97 -19.59 3.84 8.54
C ILE A 97 -19.54 3.43 7.06
N GLN A 98 -19.71 4.38 6.16
CA GLN A 98 -19.43 4.21 4.75
C GLN A 98 -18.11 4.94 4.44
N ILE A 99 -17.17 4.25 3.80
CA ILE A 99 -15.88 4.80 3.36
C ILE A 99 -15.81 4.77 1.83
N SER A 100 -15.20 5.78 1.23
CA SER A 100 -15.00 5.86 -0.23
C SER A 100 -13.61 5.42 -0.69
N SER A 101 -13.47 5.03 -1.96
CA SER A 101 -12.19 4.68 -2.57
C SER A 101 -11.20 5.87 -2.57
N SER A 102 -11.71 7.10 -2.63
CA SER A 102 -10.89 8.32 -2.54
C SER A 102 -10.22 8.45 -1.17
N GLU A 103 -10.96 8.14 -0.10
CA GLU A 103 -10.44 8.15 1.27
C GLU A 103 -9.37 7.07 1.48
N VAL A 104 -9.59 5.88 0.94
CA VAL A 104 -8.58 4.81 0.99
C VAL A 104 -7.35 5.21 0.17
N THR A 105 -7.53 5.82 -1.01
CA THR A 105 -6.42 6.32 -1.83
C THR A 105 -5.60 7.37 -1.09
N GLU A 106 -6.25 8.28 -0.36
CA GLU A 106 -5.60 9.27 0.50
C GLU A 106 -4.79 8.60 1.62
N ALA A 107 -5.39 7.62 2.31
CA ALA A 107 -4.74 6.88 3.39
C ALA A 107 -3.47 6.16 2.91
N LEU A 108 -3.44 5.67 1.67
CA LEU A 108 -2.33 4.92 1.11
C LEU A 108 -1.18 5.79 0.56
N GLN A 109 -1.34 7.12 0.45
CA GLN A 109 -0.35 7.98 -0.19
C GLN A 109 1.02 7.94 0.49
N GLU A 110 1.06 8.03 1.83
CA GLU A 110 2.32 8.03 2.59
C GLU A 110 3.15 6.74 2.36
N PRO A 111 2.61 5.52 2.61
CA PRO A 111 3.37 4.29 2.36
C PRO A 111 3.71 4.09 0.87
N LEU A 112 2.84 4.50 -0.07
CA LEU A 112 3.14 4.44 -1.50
C LEU A 112 4.32 5.35 -1.87
N GLN A 113 4.36 6.57 -1.33
CA GLN A 113 5.45 7.51 -1.60
C GLN A 113 6.80 6.96 -1.13
N ALA A 114 6.83 6.25 -0.01
CA ALA A 114 8.04 5.60 0.49
C ALA A 114 8.50 4.42 -0.40
N VAL A 115 7.56 3.64 -0.94
CA VAL A 115 7.85 2.61 -1.95
C VAL A 115 8.42 3.25 -3.22
N ILE A 116 7.77 4.29 -3.75
CA ILE A 116 8.22 5.02 -4.95
C ILE A 116 9.63 5.59 -4.76
N SER A 117 9.92 6.15 -3.59
CA SER A 117 11.24 6.69 -3.26
C SER A 117 12.31 5.61 -3.30
N THR A 118 12.01 4.40 -2.85
CA THR A 118 12.93 3.24 -2.90
C THR A 118 13.20 2.79 -4.33
N VAL A 119 12.16 2.75 -5.17
CA VAL A 119 12.29 2.43 -6.60
C VAL A 119 13.15 3.47 -7.32
N ARG A 120 12.88 4.76 -7.09
CA ARG A 120 13.68 5.87 -7.67
C ARG A 120 15.15 5.80 -7.23
N ALA A 121 15.40 5.61 -5.94
CA ALA A 121 16.76 5.48 -5.41
C ALA A 121 17.51 4.25 -5.96
N THR A 122 16.79 3.23 -6.43
CA THR A 122 17.40 2.06 -7.09
C THR A 122 17.79 2.39 -8.53
N LEU A 123 16.94 3.12 -9.26
CA LEU A 123 17.26 3.63 -10.61
C LEU A 123 18.41 4.65 -10.60
N GLU A 124 18.53 5.48 -9.56
CA GLU A 124 19.62 6.46 -9.48
C GLU A 124 21.00 5.82 -9.27
N LYS A 125 21.05 4.55 -8.89
CA LYS A 125 22.28 3.78 -8.68
C LYS A 125 22.70 2.96 -9.91
N THR A 126 21.88 2.90 -10.96
CA THR A 126 22.25 2.30 -12.26
C THR A 126 22.93 3.30 -13.16
#